data_AF-A0A2J4XV38-F1
#
_entry.id   AF-A0A2J4XV38-F1
#
_cell.length_a   1.000
_cell.length_b   1.000
_cell.length_c   1.000
_cell.angle_alpha   90.00
_cell.angle_beta   90.00
_cell.angle_gamma   90.00
#
_symmetry.space_group_name_H-M   'P 1'
#
loop_
_entity.id
_entity.type
_entity.pdbx_description
1 polymer ?
#
loop_
_entity_poly.entity_id
_entity_poly.type
_entity_poly.pdbx_seq_one_letter_code
_entity_poly.pdbx_strand_id
1 'polypeptide(L)'
;FKSRKQRLHLIYPQGDTDHLGGGGLYRRSAIEKIGYLTNLNLHGYEEAELGIRLQAAGYKLHRLAAPYFSHASYTMPTFKMLTYRWKNGFLWAPGELLRNCWGKKHFPAALKIVRNELIFTLYILVLIICLLSFNPGVIIIALLPLLAFIALKAIKNKSLRDGLQSVINLSLFSAGMVRG
;
A
#
# COMPACT_ATOMS: atom_id res chain seq x y z
N PHE A 1 1.13 -13.94 -3.40
CA PHE A 1 0.13 -14.49 -2.44
C PHE A 1 0.74 -15.10 -1.18
N LYS A 2 1.78 -15.93 -1.28
CA LYS A 2 2.50 -16.52 -0.12
C LYS A 2 2.93 -15.47 0.92
N SER A 3 3.56 -14.38 0.46
CA SER A 3 3.96 -13.24 1.30
C SER A 3 2.79 -12.60 2.07
N ARG A 4 1.59 -12.48 1.47
CA ARG A 4 0.41 -11.91 2.16
C ARG A 4 -0.07 -12.84 3.27
N LYS A 5 -0.17 -14.15 3.01
CA LYS A 5 -0.59 -15.16 4.01
C LYS A 5 0.32 -15.15 5.24
N GLN A 6 1.63 -14.99 5.05
CA GLN A 6 2.62 -14.91 6.14
C GLN A 6 2.46 -13.67 7.03
N ARG A 7 1.80 -12.61 6.55
CA ARG A 7 1.68 -11.33 7.26
C ARG A 7 0.26 -11.02 7.70
N LEU A 8 -0.66 -11.98 7.72
CA LEU A 8 -2.06 -11.70 8.04
C LEU A 8 -2.23 -11.03 9.41
N HIS A 9 -1.48 -11.47 10.42
CA HIS A 9 -1.48 -10.85 11.75
C HIS A 9 -1.00 -9.39 11.76
N LEU A 10 -0.14 -9.00 10.81
CA LEU A 10 0.33 -7.62 10.64
C LEU A 10 -0.66 -6.77 9.84
N ILE A 11 -1.43 -7.39 8.94
CA ILE A 11 -2.42 -6.72 8.09
C ILE A 11 -3.73 -6.52 8.86
N TYR A 12 -4.06 -7.43 9.78
CA TYR A 12 -5.27 -7.39 10.59
C TYR A 12 -4.91 -7.51 12.08
N PRO A 13 -4.23 -6.50 12.65
CA PRO A 13 -3.88 -6.52 14.07
C PRO A 13 -5.14 -6.45 14.94
N GLN A 14 -5.16 -7.22 16.03
CA GLN A 14 -6.20 -7.12 17.05
C GLN A 14 -5.95 -5.91 17.96
N GLY A 15 -7.02 -5.37 18.56
CA GLY A 15 -6.94 -4.21 19.44
C GLY A 15 -7.01 -2.88 18.68
N ASP A 16 -6.44 -1.84 19.27
CA ASP A 16 -6.43 -0.49 18.70
C ASP A 16 -5.62 -0.47 17.39
N THR A 17 -6.22 0.04 16.32
CA THR A 17 -5.66 0.05 14.97
C THR A 17 -5.87 1.39 14.28
N ASP A 18 -5.13 1.61 13.20
CA ASP A 18 -5.24 2.79 12.35
C ASP A 18 -6.43 2.71 11.38
N HIS A 19 -6.81 1.50 10.97
CA HIS A 19 -7.97 1.28 10.10
C HIS A 19 -8.56 -0.13 10.20
N LEU A 20 -9.86 -0.25 9.91
CA LEU A 20 -10.56 -1.52 9.90
C LEU A 20 -10.60 -2.10 8.48
N GLY A 21 -9.50 -2.77 8.11
CA GLY A 21 -9.38 -3.59 6.91
C GLY A 21 -10.50 -4.63 6.74
N GLY A 22 -11.20 -4.63 5.61
CA GLY A 22 -12.24 -5.60 5.23
C GLY A 22 -13.66 -5.25 5.66
N GLY A 23 -13.88 -4.05 6.18
CA GLY A 23 -15.16 -3.59 6.71
C GLY A 23 -15.16 -3.52 8.23
N GLY A 24 -16.10 -2.74 8.75
CA GLY A 24 -16.24 -2.48 10.18
C GLY A 24 -17.61 -1.90 10.52
N LEU A 25 -17.95 -1.95 11.81
CA LEU A 25 -19.14 -1.31 12.35
C LEU A 25 -18.77 0.05 12.92
N TYR A 26 -19.46 1.10 12.48
CA TYR A 26 -19.20 2.47 12.89
C TYR A 26 -20.44 3.07 13.52
N ARG A 27 -20.25 3.88 14.55
CA ARG A 27 -21.35 4.70 15.10
C ARG A 27 -21.75 5.72 14.06
N ARG A 28 -23.04 5.80 13.74
CA ARG A 28 -23.59 6.80 12.82
C ARG A 28 -23.13 8.22 13.15
N SER A 29 -23.18 8.60 14.43
CA SER A 29 -22.76 9.93 14.89
C SER A 29 -21.28 10.24 14.62
N ALA A 30 -20.40 9.22 14.58
CA ALA A 30 -19.00 9.43 14.23
C ALA A 30 -18.82 9.70 12.73
N ILE A 31 -19.62 9.03 11.89
CA ILE A 31 -19.61 9.22 10.43
C ILE A 31 -20.19 10.59 10.06
N GLU A 32 -21.31 10.98 10.67
CA GLU A 32 -21.92 12.30 10.46
C GLU A 32 -20.93 13.43 10.82
N LYS A 33 -20.15 13.27 11.91
CA LYS A 33 -19.14 14.26 12.32
C LYS A 33 -18.03 14.47 11.28
N ILE A 34 -17.66 13.43 10.52
CA ILE A 34 -16.59 13.50 9.50
C ILE A 34 -17.14 13.66 8.07
N GLY A 35 -18.46 13.78 7.93
CA GLY A 35 -19.18 14.11 6.69
C GLY A 35 -19.56 12.93 5.80
N TYR A 36 -18.72 11.89 5.69
CA TYR A 36 -19.02 10.73 4.82
C TYR A 36 -18.32 9.45 5.28
N LEU A 37 -18.88 8.30 4.89
CA LEU A 37 -18.30 6.99 5.19
C LEU A 37 -17.12 6.66 4.27
N THR A 38 -17.37 6.62 2.96
CA THR A 38 -16.37 6.23 1.95
C THR A 38 -16.12 7.35 0.95
N ASN A 39 -14.87 7.48 0.51
CA ASN A 39 -14.50 8.40 -0.54
C ASN A 39 -14.55 7.67 -1.90
N LEU A 40 -15.52 8.03 -2.74
CA LEU A 40 -15.73 7.41 -4.05
C LEU A 40 -14.62 7.72 -5.08
N ASN A 41 -13.73 8.66 -4.78
CA ASN A 41 -12.62 9.02 -5.66
C ASN A 41 -11.37 8.15 -5.42
N LEU A 42 -11.43 7.19 -4.52
CA LEU A 42 -10.34 6.28 -4.21
C LEU A 42 -10.65 4.89 -4.79
N HIS A 43 -9.70 4.31 -5.53
CA HIS A 43 -9.79 2.93 -6.03
C HIS A 43 -9.28 1.88 -5.02
N GLY A 44 -8.86 2.34 -3.85
CA GLY A 44 -8.30 1.55 -2.76
C GLY A 44 -7.97 2.47 -1.59
N TYR A 45 -7.59 1.90 -0.43
CA TYR A 45 -7.30 2.66 0.79
C TYR A 45 -8.48 3.46 1.36
N GLU A 46 -9.72 3.16 0.96
CA GLU A 46 -10.93 3.84 1.44
C GLU A 46 -11.07 3.70 2.97
N GLU A 47 -10.80 2.51 3.50
CA GLU A 47 -10.82 2.22 4.94
C GLU A 47 -9.69 2.92 5.68
N ALA A 48 -8.53 3.08 5.03
CA ALA A 48 -7.40 3.79 5.60
C ALA A 48 -7.68 5.30 5.66
N GLU A 49 -8.24 5.88 4.60
CA GLU A 49 -8.69 7.27 4.54
C GLU A 49 -9.77 7.55 5.61
N LEU A 50 -10.76 6.67 5.73
CA LEU A 50 -11.77 6.72 6.79
C LEU A 50 -11.14 6.66 8.18
N GLY A 51 -10.17 5.77 8.38
CA GLY A 51 -9.43 5.66 9.64
C GLY A 51 -8.69 6.93 10.01
N ILE A 52 -7.98 7.53 9.05
CA ILE A 52 -7.30 8.82 9.22
C ILE A 52 -8.28 9.90 9.67
N ARG A 53 -9.44 10.02 8.99
CA ARG A 53 -10.45 11.04 9.34
C ARG A 53 -11.07 10.82 10.71
N LEU A 54 -11.41 9.58 11.07
CA LEU A 54 -11.96 9.23 12.38
C LEU A 54 -10.97 9.54 13.51
N GLN A 55 -9.70 9.17 13.33
CA GLN A 55 -8.65 9.46 14.30
C GLN A 55 -8.40 10.97 14.43
N ALA A 56 -8.39 11.70 13.31
CA ALA A 56 -8.29 13.16 13.32
C ALA A 56 -9.47 13.83 14.04
N ALA A 57 -10.65 13.19 14.05
CA ALA A 57 -11.84 13.64 14.78
C ALA A 57 -11.89 13.19 16.25
N GLY A 58 -10.85 12.51 16.74
CA GLY A 58 -10.70 12.05 18.12
C GLY A 58 -11.27 10.67 18.42
N TYR A 59 -11.68 9.90 17.40
CA TYR A 59 -12.18 8.54 17.58
C TYR A 59 -11.06 7.51 17.55
N LYS A 60 -11.27 6.41 18.26
CA LYS A 60 -10.42 5.22 18.20
C LYS A 60 -11.09 4.14 17.35
N LEU A 61 -10.27 3.39 16.63
CA LEU A 61 -10.69 2.19 15.92
C LEU A 61 -10.12 0.97 16.63
N HIS A 62 -10.98 -0.03 16.86
CA HIS A 62 -10.63 -1.21 17.63
C HIS A 62 -11.10 -2.46 16.90
N ARG A 63 -10.17 -3.39 16.64
CA ARG A 63 -10.47 -4.69 16.04
C ARG A 63 -10.66 -5.74 17.14
N LEU A 64 -11.87 -6.26 17.23
CA LEU A 64 -12.21 -7.35 18.13
C LEU A 64 -11.57 -8.67 17.67
N ALA A 65 -11.25 -9.55 18.61
CA ALA A 65 -10.84 -10.93 18.35
C ALA A 65 -12.05 -11.83 18.02
N ALA A 66 -12.97 -11.32 17.19
CA ALA A 66 -14.20 -12.00 16.79
C ALA A 66 -14.27 -12.08 15.25
N PRO A 67 -14.61 -13.26 14.68
CA PRO A 67 -14.83 -13.36 13.24
C PRO A 67 -16.06 -12.55 12.84
N TYR A 68 -15.94 -11.74 11.79
CA TYR A 68 -17.03 -10.89 11.29
C TYR A 68 -17.63 -11.43 9.98
N PHE A 69 -16.80 -11.82 9.02
CA PHE A 69 -17.24 -12.40 7.74
C PHE A 69 -16.12 -13.23 7.09
N SER A 70 -16.49 -14.01 6.07
CA SER A 70 -15.55 -14.74 5.22
C SER A 70 -15.39 -14.04 3.88
N HIS A 71 -14.15 -13.76 3.46
CA HIS A 71 -13.87 -13.13 2.17
C HIS A 71 -13.30 -14.14 1.17
N ALA A 72 -13.98 -14.32 0.03
CA ALA A 72 -13.43 -15.03 -1.12
C ALA A 72 -12.70 -14.04 -2.04
N SER A 73 -11.39 -14.23 -2.22
CA SER A 73 -10.60 -13.45 -3.17
C SER A 73 -10.59 -14.08 -4.55
N TYR A 74 -10.38 -13.25 -5.59
CA TYR A 74 -10.16 -13.73 -6.95
C TYR A 74 -9.01 -14.73 -7.05
N THR A 75 -9.28 -15.87 -7.68
CA THR A 75 -8.30 -16.90 -8.05
C THR A 75 -7.80 -16.64 -9.47
N MET A 76 -6.82 -15.73 -9.59
CA MET A 76 -6.22 -15.38 -10.88
C MET A 76 -4.70 -15.59 -10.88
N PRO A 77 -4.09 -15.94 -12.04
CA PRO A 77 -2.64 -15.92 -12.21
C PRO A 77 -2.04 -14.54 -11.88
N THR A 78 -0.83 -14.52 -11.33
CA THR A 78 -0.18 -13.29 -10.81
C THR A 78 -0.19 -12.11 -11.80
N PHE A 79 0.26 -12.32 -13.04
CA PHE A 79 0.32 -11.24 -14.04
C PHE A 79 -1.07 -10.79 -14.50
N LYS A 80 -2.03 -11.70 -14.59
CA LYS A 80 -3.44 -11.36 -14.87
C LYS A 80 -4.03 -10.50 -13.75
N MET A 81 -3.66 -10.78 -12.50
CA MET A 81 -4.08 -9.95 -11.37
C MET A 81 -3.42 -8.56 -11.37
N LEU A 82 -2.13 -8.48 -11.69
CA LEU A 82 -1.44 -7.18 -11.76
C LEU A 82 -2.04 -6.28 -12.84
N THR A 83 -2.29 -6.84 -14.04
CA THR A 83 -2.96 -6.13 -15.12
C THR A 83 -4.38 -5.72 -14.75
N TYR A 84 -5.15 -6.60 -14.09
CA TYR A 84 -6.47 -6.27 -13.56
C TYR A 84 -6.43 -5.10 -12.57
N ARG A 85 -5.52 -5.14 -11.59
CA ARG A 85 -5.37 -4.08 -10.58
C ARG A 85 -4.91 -2.76 -11.17
N TRP A 86 -4.06 -2.80 -12.20
CA TRP A 86 -3.67 -1.61 -12.93
C TRP A 86 -4.86 -0.99 -13.66
N LYS A 87 -5.61 -1.80 -14.43
CA LYS A 87 -6.76 -1.32 -15.21
C LYS A 87 -7.88 -0.74 -14.34
N ASN A 88 -8.08 -1.28 -13.14
CA ASN A 88 -9.12 -0.84 -12.21
C ASN A 88 -8.62 0.19 -11.17
N GLY A 89 -7.46 0.82 -11.38
CA GLY A 89 -6.96 1.90 -10.52
C GLY A 89 -6.46 1.49 -9.14
N PHE A 90 -6.58 0.22 -8.73
CA PHE A 90 -6.12 -0.25 -7.41
C PHE A 90 -4.63 0.05 -7.14
N LEU A 91 -3.79 0.01 -8.18
CA LEU A 91 -2.36 0.34 -8.04
C LEU A 91 -2.08 1.85 -7.96
N TRP A 92 -3.06 2.69 -8.33
CA TRP A 92 -3.00 4.16 -8.28
C TRP A 92 -3.39 4.66 -6.89
N ALA A 93 -4.29 3.93 -6.24
CA ALA A 93 -4.45 3.76 -4.79
C ALA A 93 -3.62 4.69 -3.88
N PRO A 94 -2.32 4.39 -3.71
CA PRO A 94 -1.44 5.13 -2.82
C PRO A 94 -1.29 6.62 -3.17
N GLY A 95 -1.17 6.95 -4.46
CA GLY A 95 -1.07 8.33 -4.93
C GLY A 95 -2.38 9.09 -4.70
N GLU A 96 -3.52 8.42 -4.92
CA GLU A 96 -4.84 9.02 -4.74
C GLU A 96 -5.07 9.40 -3.27
N LEU A 97 -4.63 8.53 -2.35
CA LEU A 97 -4.67 8.79 -0.91
C LEU A 97 -3.80 10.00 -0.55
N LEU A 98 -2.56 10.08 -1.07
CA LEU A 98 -1.67 11.21 -0.80
C LEU A 98 -2.26 12.52 -1.33
N ARG A 99 -2.77 12.53 -2.56
CA ARG A 99 -3.44 13.71 -3.13
C ARG A 99 -4.65 14.10 -2.30
N ASN A 100 -5.45 13.12 -1.88
CA ASN A 100 -6.64 13.39 -1.08
C ASN A 100 -6.30 14.04 0.27
N CYS A 101 -5.22 13.61 0.92
CA CYS A 101 -4.80 14.14 2.20
C CYS A 101 -3.90 15.38 2.09
N TRP A 102 -3.50 15.80 0.88
CA TRP A 102 -2.58 16.91 0.68
C TRP A 102 -3.10 18.21 1.30
N GLY A 103 -2.24 18.93 2.01
CA GLY A 103 -2.59 20.18 2.71
C GLY A 103 -3.48 20.01 3.95
N LYS A 104 -3.91 18.80 4.31
CA LYS A 104 -4.71 18.54 5.52
C LYS A 104 -3.81 18.24 6.72
N LYS A 105 -4.27 18.58 7.93
CA LYS A 105 -3.53 18.33 9.20
C LYS A 105 -3.13 16.87 9.40
N HIS A 106 -3.89 15.93 8.85
CA HIS A 106 -3.65 14.50 8.97
C HIS A 106 -2.85 13.88 7.80
N PHE A 107 -2.26 14.70 6.92
CA PHE A 107 -1.38 14.22 5.83
C PHE A 107 -0.25 13.28 6.31
N PRO A 108 0.42 13.51 7.46
CA PRO A 108 1.45 12.59 7.96
C PRO A 108 0.94 11.15 8.18
N ALA A 109 -0.35 10.98 8.51
CA ALA A 109 -0.93 9.65 8.66
C ALA A 109 -1.03 8.92 7.31
N ALA A 110 -1.39 9.62 6.23
CA ALA A 110 -1.39 9.07 4.87
C ALA A 110 0.03 8.65 4.44
N LEU A 111 1.04 9.49 4.68
CA LEU A 111 2.45 9.17 4.40
C LEU A 111 2.91 7.90 5.13
N LYS A 112 2.50 7.73 6.39
CA LYS A 112 2.83 6.53 7.18
C LYS A 112 2.22 5.26 6.56
N ILE A 113 0.98 5.35 6.06
CA ILE A 113 0.26 4.23 5.45
C ILE A 113 0.93 3.77 4.14
N VAL A 114 1.33 4.70 3.28
CA VAL A 114 1.94 4.38 1.96
C VAL A 114 3.47 4.38 1.97
N ARG A 115 4.08 4.38 3.17
CA ARG A 115 5.52 4.61 3.35
C ARG A 115 6.39 3.69 2.52
N ASN A 116 6.06 2.41 2.43
CA ASN A 116 6.90 1.44 1.74
C ASN A 116 6.88 1.66 0.22
N GLU A 117 5.68 1.88 -0.32
CA GLU A 117 5.45 2.23 -1.72
C GLU A 117 6.15 3.55 -2.04
N LEU A 118 6.06 4.55 -1.16
CA LEU A 118 6.71 5.85 -1.34
C LEU A 118 8.24 5.76 -1.35
N ILE A 119 8.84 5.06 -0.39
CA ILE A 119 10.29 4.85 -0.36
C ILE A 119 10.76 4.17 -1.64
N PHE A 120 10.03 3.15 -2.11
CA PHE A 120 10.41 2.46 -3.34
C PHE A 120 10.23 3.34 -4.58
N THR A 121 9.19 4.18 -4.64
CA THR A 121 8.99 5.16 -5.71
C THR A 121 10.14 6.15 -5.77
N LEU A 122 10.52 6.73 -4.63
CA LEU A 122 11.67 7.65 -4.55
C LEU A 122 12.97 6.96 -4.97
N TYR A 123 13.18 5.71 -4.55
CA TYR A 123 14.31 4.91 -4.99
C TYR A 123 14.36 4.72 -6.51
N ILE A 124 13.23 4.39 -7.15
CA ILE A 124 13.16 4.24 -8.61
C ILE A 124 13.44 5.58 -9.32
N LEU A 125 12.96 6.70 -8.79
CA LEU A 125 13.27 8.03 -9.34
C LEU A 125 14.77 8.33 -9.28
N VAL A 126 15.42 8.05 -8.15
CA VAL A 126 16.88 8.19 -8.00
C VAL A 126 17.61 7.26 -8.96
N LEU A 127 17.16 6.00 -9.09
CA LEU A 127 17.76 5.05 -10.02
C LEU A 127 17.67 5.54 -11.48
N ILE A 128 16.53 6.11 -11.89
CA ILE A 128 16.37 6.71 -13.22
C ILE A 128 17.35 7.87 -13.41
N ILE A 129 17.49 8.77 -12.43
CA ILE A 129 18.47 9.87 -12.48
C ILE A 129 19.91 9.33 -12.61
N CYS A 130 20.26 8.30 -11.84
CA CYS A 130 21.56 7.64 -11.93
C CYS A 130 21.80 7.00 -13.30
N LEU A 131 20.79 6.37 -13.92
CA LEU A 131 20.88 5.82 -15.27
C LEU A 131 21.12 6.91 -16.32
N LEU A 132 20.47 8.06 -16.16
CA LEU A 132 20.65 9.23 -17.05
C LEU A 132 22.02 9.91 -16.89
N SER A 133 22.80 9.59 -15.84
CA SER A 133 24.18 10.09 -15.70
C SER A 133 25.17 9.45 -16.66
N PHE A 134 24.81 8.30 -17.26
CA PHE A 134 25.70 7.46 -18.09
C PHE A 134 27.03 7.07 -17.44
N ASN A 135 27.18 7.27 -16.12
CA ASN A 135 28.38 6.90 -15.38
C ASN A 135 28.24 5.46 -14.85
N PRO A 136 29.07 4.51 -15.32
CA PRO A 136 28.95 3.10 -14.91
C PRO A 136 29.10 2.89 -13.41
N GLY A 137 29.97 3.65 -12.73
CA GLY A 137 30.18 3.54 -11.29
C GLY A 137 28.92 3.95 -10.51
N VAL A 138 28.31 5.07 -10.88
CA VAL A 138 27.06 5.56 -10.28
C VAL A 138 25.91 4.56 -10.51
N ILE A 139 25.81 4.02 -11.72
CA ILE A 139 24.78 3.04 -12.08
C ILE A 139 24.94 1.75 -11.25
N ILE A 140 26.16 1.22 -11.12
CA ILE A 140 26.43 0.01 -10.34
C ILE A 140 26.04 0.24 -8.88
N ILE A 141 26.47 1.35 -8.27
CA ILE A 141 26.14 1.68 -6.88
C ILE A 141 24.62 1.79 -6.69
N ALA A 142 23.91 2.44 -7.61
CA ALA A 142 22.46 2.59 -7.54
C ALA A 142 21.70 1.26 -7.69
N LEU A 143 22.25 0.27 -8.40
CA LEU A 143 21.65 -1.05 -8.59
C LEU A 143 21.86 -2.00 -7.40
N LEU A 144 22.93 -1.83 -6.61
CA LEU A 144 23.24 -2.72 -5.48
C LEU A 144 22.06 -2.90 -4.49
N PRO A 145 21.34 -1.84 -4.05
CA PRO A 145 20.19 -2.01 -3.16
C PRO A 145 19.06 -2.85 -3.78
N LEU A 146 18.79 -2.71 -5.09
CA LEU A 146 17.77 -3.50 -5.78
C LEU A 146 18.17 -4.97 -5.87
N LEU A 147 19.43 -5.24 -6.21
CA LEU A 147 19.97 -6.61 -6.25
C LEU A 147 19.94 -7.26 -4.87
N ALA A 148 20.35 -6.53 -3.83
CA ALA A 148 20.26 -6.98 -2.44
C ALA A 148 18.81 -7.27 -2.03
N PHE A 149 17.86 -6.39 -2.39
CA PHE A 149 16.45 -6.62 -2.11
C PHE A 149 15.90 -7.88 -2.79
N ILE A 150 16.23 -8.10 -4.07
CA ILE A 150 15.85 -9.31 -4.81
C ILE A 150 16.44 -10.55 -4.13
N ALA A 151 17.73 -10.53 -3.79
CA ALA A 151 18.42 -11.64 -3.13
C ALA A 151 17.79 -11.97 -1.77
N LEU A 152 17.57 -10.96 -0.92
CA LEU A 152 16.93 -11.14 0.40
C LEU A 152 15.52 -11.73 0.27
N LYS A 153 14.72 -11.27 -0.70
CA LYS A 153 13.38 -11.83 -0.96
C LYS A 153 13.45 -13.25 -1.53
N ALA A 154 14.40 -13.52 -2.41
CA ALA A 154 14.61 -14.84 -2.98
C ALA A 154 14.98 -15.86 -1.90
N ILE A 155 15.92 -15.50 -1.01
CA ILE A 155 16.33 -16.33 0.13
C ILE A 155 15.15 -16.56 1.08
N LYS A 156 14.48 -15.49 1.51
CA LYS A 156 13.35 -15.57 2.45
C LYS A 156 12.20 -16.44 1.92
N ASN A 157 11.91 -16.34 0.63
CA ASN A 157 10.81 -17.08 0.01
C ASN A 157 11.23 -18.45 -0.55
N LYS A 158 12.53 -18.75 -0.55
CA LYS A 158 13.16 -19.89 -1.23
C LYS A 158 12.79 -19.97 -2.72
N SER A 159 12.74 -18.81 -3.39
CA SER A 159 12.27 -18.67 -4.77
C SER A 159 12.75 -17.36 -5.40
N LEU A 160 13.61 -17.43 -6.41
CA LEU A 160 14.05 -16.27 -7.20
C LEU A 160 12.85 -15.59 -7.89
N ARG A 161 11.90 -16.39 -8.38
CA ARG A 161 10.66 -15.90 -8.99
C ARG A 161 9.86 -15.02 -8.04
N ASP A 162 9.77 -15.38 -6.76
CA ASP A 162 9.05 -14.57 -5.76
C ASP A 162 9.81 -13.27 -5.43
N GLY A 163 11.14 -13.28 -5.50
CA GLY A 163 11.98 -12.08 -5.40
C GLY A 163 11.70 -11.10 -6.53
N LEU A 164 11.77 -11.56 -7.78
CA LEU A 164 11.48 -10.76 -8.97
C LEU A 164 10.04 -10.25 -8.98
N GLN A 165 9.06 -11.09 -8.63
CA GLN A 165 7.66 -10.67 -8.53
C GLN A 165 7.44 -9.57 -7.50
N SER A 166 8.20 -9.57 -6.40
CA SER A 166 8.11 -8.51 -5.39
C SER A 166 8.55 -7.16 -5.95
N VAL A 167 9.63 -7.15 -6.73
CA VAL A 167 10.10 -5.94 -7.43
C VAL A 167 9.08 -5.49 -8.46
N ILE A 168 8.60 -6.37 -9.33
CA ILE A 168 7.59 -6.04 -10.35
C ILE A 168 6.35 -5.40 -9.71
N ASN A 169 5.85 -6.00 -8.62
CA ASN A 169 4.68 -5.47 -7.92
C ASN A 169 4.95 -4.08 -7.33
N LEU A 170 6.10 -3.85 -6.72
CA LEU A 170 6.47 -2.54 -6.17
C LEU A 170 6.70 -1.50 -7.27
N SER A 171 7.34 -1.86 -8.39
CA SER A 171 7.51 -0.96 -9.54
C SER A 171 6.17 -0.52 -10.13
N LEU A 172 5.18 -1.42 -10.19
CA LEU A 172 3.83 -1.06 -10.64
C LEU A 172 3.10 -0.16 -9.64
N PHE A 173 3.27 -0.39 -8.33
CA PHE A 173 2.78 0.55 -7.31
C PHE A 173 3.48 1.89 -7.39
N SER A 174 4.76 1.96 -7.75
CA SER A 174 5.47 3.22 -7.93
C SER A 174 4.98 3.99 -9.15
N ALA A 175 4.79 3.32 -10.28
CA ALA A 175 4.15 3.92 -11.45
C ALA A 175 2.72 4.39 -11.12
N GLY A 176 1.99 3.57 -10.36
CA GLY A 176 0.65 3.91 -9.90
C GLY A 176 0.63 5.08 -8.92
N MET A 177 1.59 5.21 -8.02
CA MET A 177 1.71 6.31 -7.07
C MET A 177 1.96 7.67 -7.75
N VAL A 178 2.69 7.68 -8.87
CA VAL A 178 2.90 8.91 -9.64
C VAL A 178 1.68 9.29 -10.48
N ARG A 179 0.96 8.29 -11.00
CA ARG A 179 -0.27 8.50 -11.78
C ARG A 179 -1.45 8.89 -10.91
N GLY A 180 -1.58 8.17 -9.81
CA GLY A 180 -2.67 8.19 -8.85
C GLY A 180 -2.57 9.36 -7.93
#